data_AF-A0A0F2RKN3-F1
#
_entry.id   AF-A0A0F2RKN3-F1
#
_cell.length_a   1.000
_cell.length_b   1.000
_cell.length_c   1.000
_cell.angle_alpha   90.00
_cell.angle_beta   90.00
_cell.angle_gamma   90.00
#
_symmetry.space_group_name_H-M   'P 1'
#
loop_
_entity.id
_entity.type
_entity.pdbx_description
1 polymer ?
#
loop_
_entity_poly.entity_id
_entity_poly.type
_entity_poly.pdbx_seq_one_letter_code
_entity_poly.pdbx_strand_id
1 'polypeptide(L)'
;MAGGGLGGLAFAPAVYLWTARPQVLVHWSASGDVFVNTGAGGMQRVEFADGDGLAPLCYSTLEASACGAVPCRFDTPAGTVPLTDRADCRADPGIVLTLSRSPVTGPCSNTFVWSDVAAADGLTAHEEKDGVGIRVGAVCRNRPWKPCQS
;
A
#
# COMPACT_ATOMS: atom_id res chain seq x y z
N MET A 1 -52.84 -17.33 -4.88
CA MET A 1 -52.43 -15.94 -4.66
C MET A 1 -51.30 -15.92 -3.65
N ALA A 2 -50.23 -15.17 -3.98
CA ALA A 2 -49.04 -14.78 -3.18
C ALA A 2 -48.17 -15.91 -2.58
N GLY A 3 -46.85 -16.01 -2.77
CA GLY A 3 -45.85 -15.12 -3.38
C GLY A 3 -44.75 -14.73 -2.37
N GLY A 4 -43.50 -15.14 -2.62
CA GLY A 4 -42.26 -14.58 -2.05
C GLY A 4 -41.74 -15.23 -0.75
N GLY A 5 -40.45 -15.53 -0.55
CA GLY A 5 -39.26 -15.39 -1.37
C GLY A 5 -38.06 -16.03 -0.66
N LEU A 6 -37.42 -17.02 -1.28
CA LEU A 6 -36.20 -17.69 -0.80
C LEU A 6 -34.93 -16.85 -1.07
N GLY A 7 -35.00 -15.52 -0.89
CA GLY A 7 -33.95 -14.57 -1.29
C GLY A 7 -32.94 -14.18 -0.20
N GLY A 8 -33.02 -14.75 1.01
CA GLY A 8 -32.32 -14.22 2.20
C GLY A 8 -30.90 -14.74 2.45
N LEU A 9 -30.50 -15.89 1.88
CA LEU A 9 -29.26 -16.57 2.31
C LEU A 9 -28.05 -16.37 1.38
N ALA A 10 -28.22 -15.78 0.19
CA ALA A 10 -27.13 -15.60 -0.77
C ALA A 10 -26.22 -14.38 -0.49
N PHE A 11 -26.63 -13.45 0.38
CA PHE A 11 -25.88 -12.22 0.65
C PHE A 11 -24.80 -12.38 1.73
N ALA A 12 -24.96 -13.32 2.66
CA ALA A 12 -24.03 -13.53 3.77
C ALA A 12 -22.58 -13.85 3.32
N PRO A 13 -22.34 -14.77 2.36
CA PRO A 13 -20.96 -15.03 1.91
C PRO A 13 -20.36 -13.87 1.12
N ALA A 14 -21.16 -13.14 0.34
CA ALA A 14 -20.68 -11.99 -0.41
C ALA A 14 -20.27 -10.82 0.52
N VAL A 15 -21.10 -10.52 1.54
CA VAL A 15 -20.78 -9.52 2.57
C VAL A 15 -19.54 -9.94 3.34
N TYR A 16 -19.44 -11.22 3.74
CA TYR A 16 -18.27 -11.73 4.45
C TYR A 16 -16.98 -11.62 3.61
N LEU A 17 -17.02 -11.99 2.33
CA LEU A 17 -15.85 -11.86 1.44
C LEU A 17 -15.46 -10.40 1.22
N TRP A 18 -16.45 -9.50 1.20
CA TRP A 18 -16.20 -8.07 1.04
C TRP A 18 -15.57 -7.45 2.29
N THR A 19 -16.02 -7.83 3.48
CA THR A 19 -15.46 -7.33 4.75
C THR A 19 -14.13 -7.98 5.13
N ALA A 20 -13.90 -9.24 4.74
CA ALA A 20 -12.67 -9.98 5.04
C ALA A 20 -11.51 -9.70 4.07
N ARG A 21 -11.71 -8.85 3.06
CA ARG A 21 -10.67 -8.57 2.06
C ARG A 21 -9.53 -7.74 2.69
N PRO A 22 -8.25 -8.10 2.46
CA PRO A 22 -7.13 -7.25 2.86
C PRO A 22 -7.25 -5.87 2.22
N GLN A 23 -7.22 -4.83 3.03
CA GLN A 23 -7.24 -3.45 2.55
C GLN A 23 -5.81 -2.99 2.31
N VAL A 24 -5.54 -2.41 1.15
CA VAL A 24 -4.24 -1.79 0.89
C VAL A 24 -4.12 -0.57 1.81
N LEU A 25 -3.03 -0.51 2.58
CA LEU A 25 -2.68 0.62 3.44
C LEU A 25 -1.81 1.60 2.68
N VAL A 26 -0.78 1.06 2.00
CA VAL A 26 0.11 1.84 1.14
C VAL A 26 0.66 0.97 0.03
N HIS A 27 0.83 1.55 -1.15
CA HIS A 27 1.55 0.98 -2.27
C HIS A 27 2.60 1.97 -2.75
N TRP A 28 3.87 1.58 -2.80
CA TRP A 28 4.92 2.37 -3.42
C TRP A 28 5.26 1.73 -4.76
N SER A 29 4.98 2.45 -5.84
CA SER A 29 5.21 1.97 -7.19
C SER A 29 6.67 2.17 -7.61
N ALA A 30 7.16 1.32 -8.52
CA ALA A 30 8.46 1.49 -9.18
C ALA A 30 8.55 2.78 -10.01
N SER A 31 7.43 3.45 -10.27
CA SER A 31 7.38 4.78 -10.88
C SER A 31 7.74 5.93 -9.94
N GLY A 32 7.94 5.67 -8.64
CA GLY A 32 8.30 6.68 -7.63
C GLY A 32 7.12 7.22 -6.83
N ASP A 33 5.89 6.92 -7.26
CA ASP A 33 4.67 7.35 -6.60
C ASP A 33 4.28 6.45 -5.43
N VAL A 34 3.82 7.08 -4.36
CA VAL A 34 3.23 6.41 -3.19
C VAL A 34 1.72 6.63 -3.18
N PHE A 35 0.99 5.54 -3.09
CA PHE A 35 -0.46 5.50 -2.98
C PHE A 35 -0.82 5.12 -1.54
N VAL A 36 -1.39 6.04 -0.77
CA VAL A 36 -1.69 5.81 0.65
C VAL A 36 -3.20 5.82 0.88
N ASN A 37 -3.73 4.81 1.56
CA ASN A 37 -5.10 4.79 2.01
C ASN A 37 -5.22 5.61 3.30
N THR A 38 -5.68 6.86 3.13
CA THR A 38 -5.87 7.76 4.26
C THR A 38 -7.16 7.36 4.99
N GLY A 39 -7.13 7.28 6.32
CA GLY A 39 -8.29 6.85 7.14
C GLY A 39 -9.56 7.69 6.93
N ALA A 40 -9.47 8.84 6.23
CA ALA A 40 -10.57 9.68 5.78
C ALA A 40 -11.39 9.11 4.61
N GLY A 41 -11.06 7.90 4.12
CA GLY A 41 -11.92 7.13 3.22
C GLY A 41 -11.50 7.12 1.75
N GLY A 42 -10.23 7.39 1.45
CA GLY A 42 -9.75 7.43 0.07
C GLY A 42 -8.25 7.19 -0.09
N MET A 43 -7.89 6.68 -1.27
CA MET A 43 -6.51 6.54 -1.70
C MET A 43 -5.98 7.90 -2.17
N GLN A 44 -4.82 8.32 -1.66
CA GLN A 44 -4.11 9.51 -2.07
C GLN A 44 -2.86 9.11 -2.85
N ARG A 45 -2.58 9.80 -3.97
CA ARG A 45 -1.34 9.66 -4.73
C ARG A 45 -0.35 10.76 -4.32
N VAL A 46 0.88 10.35 -4.02
CA VAL A 46 1.95 11.22 -3.56
C VAL A 46 3.18 10.98 -4.43
N GLU A 47 3.60 12.01 -5.14
CA GLU A 47 4.91 12.00 -5.83
C GLU A 47 5.99 12.10 -4.75
N PHE A 48 6.86 11.09 -4.68
CA PHE A 48 7.83 11.00 -3.60
C PHE A 48 9.26 10.76 -4.07
N ALA A 49 9.49 9.73 -4.88
CA ALA A 49 10.82 9.34 -5.34
C ALA A 49 10.99 9.52 -6.85
N ASP A 50 12.25 9.57 -7.29
CA ASP A 50 12.61 9.76 -8.68
C ASP A 50 12.32 8.48 -9.48
N GLY A 51 11.20 8.49 -10.22
CA GLY A 51 10.82 7.48 -11.20
C GLY A 51 10.05 8.09 -12.37
N ASP A 52 9.40 7.27 -13.20
CA ASP A 52 8.71 7.74 -14.41
C ASP A 52 7.34 8.40 -14.14
N GLY A 53 6.87 8.40 -12.88
CA GLY A 53 5.59 8.98 -12.49
C GLY A 53 4.37 8.29 -13.11
N LEU A 54 4.51 7.08 -13.65
CA LEU A 54 3.39 6.32 -14.20
C LEU A 54 2.62 5.64 -13.06
N ALA A 55 1.42 6.13 -12.79
CA ALA A 55 0.52 5.49 -11.85
C ALA A 55 0.03 4.13 -12.39
N PRO A 56 -0.10 3.10 -11.53
CA PRO A 56 -0.81 1.89 -11.89
C PRO A 56 -2.22 2.21 -12.40
N LEU A 57 -2.73 1.44 -13.37
CA LEU A 57 -4.02 1.71 -14.01
C LEU A 57 -5.18 1.91 -13.02
N CYS A 58 -5.19 1.16 -11.90
CA CYS A 58 -6.23 1.29 -10.86
C CYS A 58 -6.19 2.61 -10.09
N TYR A 59 -5.12 3.39 -10.20
CA TYR A 59 -4.92 4.68 -9.55
C TYR A 59 -4.63 5.81 -10.54
N SER A 60 -4.79 5.56 -11.84
CA SER A 60 -4.49 6.51 -12.92
C SER A 60 -5.31 7.80 -12.88
N THR A 61 -6.46 7.77 -12.22
CA THR A 61 -7.35 8.93 -12.04
C THR A 61 -7.07 9.74 -10.78
N LEU A 62 -6.11 9.30 -9.94
CA LEU A 62 -5.72 10.04 -8.75
C LEU A 62 -4.74 11.14 -9.14
N GLU A 63 -5.10 12.38 -8.77
CA GLU A 63 -4.21 13.52 -8.87
C GLU A 63 -3.02 13.35 -7.92
N ALA A 64 -1.83 13.60 -8.45
CA ALA A 64 -0.62 13.56 -7.67
C ALA A 64 -0.51 14.80 -6.77
N SER A 65 -0.07 14.57 -5.54
CA SER A 65 0.27 15.63 -4.58
C SER A 65 1.74 15.52 -4.19
N ALA A 66 2.41 16.64 -4.00
CA ALA A 66 3.79 16.63 -3.50
C ALA A 66 3.82 16.40 -1.99
N CYS A 67 4.81 15.63 -1.51
CA CYS A 67 5.20 15.60 -0.10
C CYS A 67 5.88 16.94 0.26
N GLY A 68 5.08 17.98 0.51
CA GLY A 68 5.54 19.38 0.53
C GLY A 68 6.70 19.70 1.47
N ALA A 69 6.74 19.09 2.66
CA ALA A 69 7.87 19.17 3.58
C ALA A 69 8.22 17.76 4.08
N VAL A 70 9.45 17.32 3.81
CA VAL A 70 9.95 16.02 4.25
C VAL A 70 10.53 16.16 5.67
N PRO A 71 10.19 15.27 6.63
CA PRO A 71 9.29 14.13 6.47
C PRO A 71 7.81 14.53 6.46
N CYS A 72 7.03 13.97 5.53
CA CYS A 72 5.57 14.03 5.58
C CYS A 72 5.00 12.74 6.17
N ARG A 73 3.82 12.82 6.79
CA ARG A 73 3.19 11.70 7.49
C ARG A 73 1.75 11.53 7.01
N PHE A 74 1.36 10.29 6.81
CA PHE A 74 0.01 9.93 6.41
C PHE A 74 -0.59 8.98 7.43
N ASP A 75 -1.80 9.28 7.90
CA ASP A 75 -2.53 8.42 8.81
C ASP A 75 -3.38 7.43 8.01
N THR A 76 -3.09 6.15 8.21
CA THR A 76 -3.82 5.01 7.65
C THR A 76 -4.69 4.38 8.75
N PRO A 77 -5.67 3.53 8.40
CA PRO A 77 -6.45 2.79 9.38
C PRO A 77 -5.61 1.96 10.37
N ALA A 78 -4.42 1.51 9.97
CA ALA A 78 -3.54 0.69 10.80
C ALA A 78 -2.48 1.50 11.59
N GLY A 79 -2.35 2.81 11.32
CA GLY A 79 -1.36 3.69 11.93
C GLY A 79 -0.68 4.61 10.91
N THR A 80 0.44 5.22 11.30
CA THR A 80 1.09 6.26 10.50
C THR A 80 2.16 5.69 9.57
N VAL A 81 2.22 6.23 8.35
CA VAL A 81 3.25 5.97 7.34
C VAL A 81 4.02 7.27 7.07
N PRO A 82 5.24 7.44 7.60
CA PRO A 82 6.11 8.54 7.22
C PRO A 82 6.81 8.28 5.87
N LEU A 83 6.90 9.34 5.08
CA LEU A 83 7.78 9.46 3.92
C LEU A 83 8.95 10.36 4.32
N THR A 84 10.18 9.85 4.22
CA THR A 84 11.39 10.53 4.72
C THR A 84 12.57 10.47 3.74
N ASP A 85 13.52 11.37 3.90
CA ASP A 85 14.84 11.35 3.25
C ASP A 85 15.98 11.12 4.25
N ARG A 86 15.63 10.88 5.52
CA ARG A 86 16.62 10.70 6.58
C ARG A 86 17.10 9.25 6.65
N ALA A 87 18.37 9.09 6.98
CA ALA A 87 19.02 7.81 7.22
C ALA A 87 18.86 7.29 8.65
N ASP A 88 18.19 8.04 9.55
CA ASP A 88 17.99 7.67 10.95
C ASP A 88 16.68 6.91 11.17
N CYS A 89 16.78 5.74 11.79
CA CYS A 89 15.60 5.00 12.24
C CYS A 89 15.22 5.41 13.65
N ARG A 90 13.92 5.68 13.81
CA ARG A 90 13.31 5.89 15.12
C ARG A 90 12.19 4.89 15.31
N ALA A 91 12.27 4.13 16.41
CA ALA A 91 11.16 3.31 16.84
C ALA A 91 10.06 4.23 17.38
N ASP A 92 8.88 4.15 16.76
CA ASP A 92 7.67 4.85 17.17
C ASP A 92 6.53 3.82 17.09
N PRO A 93 5.85 3.52 18.21
CA PRO A 93 4.82 2.49 18.23
C PRO A 93 3.59 2.83 17.36
N GLY A 94 3.42 4.08 16.94
CA GLY A 94 2.37 4.49 16.00
C GLY A 94 2.76 4.33 14.53
N ILE A 95 4.02 4.03 14.22
CA ILE A 95 4.50 3.87 12.83
C ILE A 95 4.36 2.42 12.39
N VAL A 96 3.58 2.22 11.34
CA VAL A 96 3.41 0.89 10.73
C VAL A 96 4.62 0.53 9.88
N LEU A 97 5.03 1.44 9.00
CA LEU A 97 6.22 1.30 8.17
C LEU A 97 6.72 2.68 7.71
N THR A 98 8.02 2.80 7.48
CA THR A 98 8.67 4.02 7.00
C THR A 98 9.15 3.82 5.56
N LEU A 99 8.86 4.78 4.68
CA LEU A 99 9.40 4.80 3.31
C LEU A 99 10.48 5.87 3.20
N SER A 100 11.70 5.46 2.86
CA SER A 100 12.87 6.34 2.78
C SER A 100 13.43 6.42 1.37
N ARG A 101 13.71 7.63 0.88
CA ARG A 101 14.44 7.83 -0.39
C ARG A 101 15.92 7.59 -0.26
N SER A 102 16.44 7.80 0.95
CA SER A 102 17.87 7.69 1.25
C SER A 102 18.19 6.35 1.88
N PRO A 103 19.38 5.79 1.63
CA PRO A 103 19.88 4.64 2.36
C PRO A 103 19.84 4.88 3.87
N VAL A 104 19.45 3.85 4.60
CA VAL A 104 19.24 3.91 6.04
C VAL A 104 20.34 3.11 6.73
N THR A 105 20.91 3.67 7.80
CA THR A 105 21.99 3.02 8.56
C THR A 105 21.47 2.52 9.90
N GLY A 106 21.53 1.21 10.12
CA GLY A 106 21.13 0.56 11.37
C GLY A 106 20.05 -0.51 11.18
N PRO A 107 19.76 -1.33 12.20
CA PRO A 107 18.75 -2.38 12.12
C PRO A 107 17.35 -1.78 12.21
N CYS A 108 16.68 -1.63 11.07
CA CYS A 108 15.34 -1.09 10.98
C CYS A 108 14.43 -2.11 10.32
N SER A 109 13.61 -2.79 11.11
CA SER A 109 12.78 -3.90 10.63
C SER A 109 11.59 -3.45 9.77
N ASN A 110 11.16 -2.19 9.88
CA ASN A 110 9.97 -1.65 9.22
C ASN A 110 10.27 -0.44 8.32
N THR A 111 11.51 -0.27 7.87
CA THR A 111 11.89 0.82 6.96
C THR A 111 12.28 0.26 5.60
N PHE A 112 11.70 0.82 4.55
CA PHE A 112 11.93 0.40 3.16
C PHE A 112 12.60 1.54 2.39
N VAL A 113 13.69 1.22 1.71
CA VAL A 113 14.50 2.18 0.97
C VAL A 113 14.12 2.16 -0.51
N TRP A 114 14.08 3.33 -1.13
CA TRP A 114 13.68 3.50 -2.53
C TRP A 114 14.46 2.60 -3.49
N SER A 115 15.78 2.50 -3.35
CA SER A 115 16.62 1.68 -4.22
C SER A 115 16.16 0.22 -4.27
N ASP A 116 15.76 -0.33 -3.13
CA ASP A 116 15.37 -1.73 -3.00
C ASP A 116 13.93 -1.94 -3.52
N VAL A 117 13.05 -0.97 -3.25
CA VAL A 117 11.67 -0.98 -3.74
C VAL A 117 11.63 -0.85 -5.27
N ALA A 118 12.43 0.05 -5.84
CA ALA A 118 12.57 0.21 -7.28
C ALA A 118 13.11 -1.07 -7.93
N ALA A 119 14.17 -1.66 -7.37
CA ALA A 119 14.76 -2.90 -7.87
C ALA A 119 13.79 -4.10 -7.80
N ALA A 120 12.85 -4.09 -6.86
CA ALA A 120 11.87 -5.15 -6.70
C ALA A 120 10.60 -4.97 -7.55
N ASP A 121 10.43 -3.87 -8.28
CA ASP A 121 9.17 -3.50 -8.96
C ASP A 121 8.04 -3.10 -7.99
N GLY A 122 8.38 -2.38 -6.93
CA GLY A 122 7.46 -1.74 -6.00
C GLY A 122 7.27 -2.48 -4.66
N LEU A 123 6.37 -1.97 -3.84
CA LEU A 123 6.04 -2.49 -2.51
C LEU A 123 4.57 -2.25 -2.21
N THR A 124 3.91 -3.19 -1.55
CA THR A 124 2.53 -3.03 -1.08
C THR A 124 2.43 -3.51 0.36
N ALA A 125 1.88 -2.67 1.23
CA ALA A 125 1.46 -3.06 2.56
C ALA A 125 -0.07 -3.12 2.65
N HIS A 126 -0.57 -4.15 3.29
CA HIS A 126 -2.00 -4.40 3.44
C HIS A 126 -2.32 -4.78 4.88
N GLU A 127 -3.53 -4.45 5.29
CA GLU A 127 -4.08 -4.86 6.56
C GLU A 127 -4.40 -6.38 6.50
N GLU A 128 -3.92 -7.11 7.50
CA GLU A 128 -4.20 -8.52 7.75
C GLU A 128 -4.86 -8.68 9.12
N LYS A 129 -5.44 -9.87 9.39
CA LYS A 129 -6.10 -10.15 10.67
C LYS A 129 -5.17 -10.01 11.88
N ASP A 130 -3.89 -10.33 11.69
CA ASP A 130 -2.88 -10.38 12.75
C ASP A 130 -1.90 -9.19 12.70
N GLY A 131 -2.21 -8.15 11.91
CA GLY A 131 -1.39 -6.94 11.81
C GLY A 131 -1.25 -6.46 10.37
N VAL A 132 -0.03 -6.06 10.00
CA VAL A 132 0.26 -5.52 8.66
C VAL A 132 1.16 -6.47 7.91
N GLY A 133 0.65 -6.96 6.78
CA GLY A 133 1.43 -7.76 5.84
C GLY A 133 2.11 -6.85 4.83
N ILE A 134 3.39 -7.11 4.55
CA ILE A 134 4.17 -6.36 3.56
C ILE A 134 4.60 -7.30 2.45
N ARG A 135 4.38 -6.87 1.21
CA ARG A 135 4.79 -7.59 -0.01
C ARG A 135 5.70 -6.69 -0.81
N VAL A 136 6.91 -7.17 -1.02
CA VAL A 136 7.90 -6.49 -1.86
C VAL A 136 7.82 -7.09 -3.27
N GLY A 137 7.81 -6.21 -4.25
CA GLY A 137 7.72 -6.47 -5.66
C GLY A 137 6.35 -6.83 -6.22
N ALA A 138 6.29 -6.90 -7.54
CA ALA A 138 5.10 -7.35 -8.24
C ALA A 138 4.77 -8.79 -7.82
N VAL A 139 3.62 -8.97 -7.14
CA VAL A 139 3.10 -10.32 -6.87
C VAL A 139 2.70 -10.91 -8.20
N CYS A 140 3.61 -11.64 -8.82
CA CYS A 140 3.26 -12.48 -9.92
C CYS A 140 2.35 -13.58 -9.38
N ARG A 141 1.06 -13.45 -9.66
CA ARG A 141 0.12 -14.55 -9.48
C ARG A 141 0.15 -15.34 -10.77
N ASN A 142 0.23 -16.66 -10.68
CA ASN A 142 0.08 -17.54 -11.83
C ASN A 142 -1.27 -17.26 -12.49
N ARG A 143 -1.26 -16.42 -13.52
CA ARG A 143 -2.41 -16.17 -14.37
C ARG A 143 -2.29 -17.12 -15.56
N PRO A 144 -3.38 -17.76 -16.01
CA PRO A 144 -3.34 -18.68 -17.14
C PRO A 144 -2.67 -18.09 -18.40
N TRP A 145 -2.71 -16.76 -18.56
CA TRP A 145 -2.16 -16.05 -19.72
C TRP A 145 -0.83 -15.31 -19.45
N LYS A 146 -0.30 -15.36 -18.22
CA LYS A 146 1.03 -14.82 -17.89
C LYS A 146 1.60 -15.59 -16.69
N PRO A 147 2.36 -16.67 -16.94
CA PRO A 147 3.03 -17.40 -15.87
C PRO A 147 4.14 -16.55 -15.27
N CYS A 148 4.46 -16.83 -14.02
CA CYS A 148 5.57 -16.19 -13.34
C CYS A 148 6.88 -16.74 -13.84
N GLN A 149 7.80 -15.86 -14.23
CA GLN A 149 9.16 -16.26 -14.53
C GLN A 149 9.93 -16.31 -13.21
N SER A 150 10.56 -17.45 -12.97
CA SER A 150 11.36 -17.77 -11.78
C SER A 150 12.67 -17.01 -11.75
#